data_AF-A0A8C8Y2G6-F1
#
_entry.id   AF-A0A8C8Y2G6-F1
#
_cell.length_a   1.000
_cell.length_b   1.000
_cell.length_c   1.000
_cell.angle_alpha   90.00
_cell.angle_beta   90.00
_cell.angle_gamma   90.00
#
_symmetry.space_group_name_H-M   'P 1'
#
loop_
_entity.id
_entity.type
_entity.pdbx_description
1 polymer ?
#
loop_
_entity_poly.entity_id
_entity_poly.type
_entity_poly.pdbx_seq_one_letter_code
_entity_poly.pdbx_strand_id
1 'polypeptide(L)' 'MVQIVISSAGAGGLAEWVLMELQGEIEARYSTGLAGNLLGDLHYTTEGYIGLQVPIHM' A
#
# COMPACT_ATOMS: atom_id res chain seq x y z
N MET A 1 2.97 7.29 -12.96
CA MET A 1 1.68 6.89 -12.37
C MET A 1 1.86 5.47 -11.88
N VAL A 2 1.40 5.16 -10.69
CA VAL A 2 1.60 3.84 -10.08
C VAL A 2 0.27 3.35 -9.55
N GLN A 3 -0.02 2.07 -9.79
CA GLN A 3 -1.20 1.41 -9.27
C GLN A 3 -0.74 0.42 -8.19
N ILE A 4 -1.35 0.55 -7.01
CA ILE A 4 -1.13 -0.38 -5.90
C ILE A 4 -2.45 -1.04 -5.54
N VAL A 5 -2.36 -2.26 -5.03
CA VAL A 5 -3.49 -3.02 -4.54
C VAL A 5 -3.45 -3.00 -3.02
N ILE A 6 -4.55 -2.61 -2.39
CA ILE A 6 -4.70 -2.53 -0.94
C ILE A 6 -5.71 -3.58 -0.51
N SER A 7 -5.35 -4.39 0.47
CA SER A 7 -6.30 -5.28 1.16
C SER A 7 -6.67 -4.68 2.51
N SER A 8 -7.95 -4.55 2.81
CA SER A 8 -8.40 -4.30 4.18
C SER A 8 -8.76 -5.62 4.87
N ALA A 9 -8.32 -5.80 6.12
CA ALA A 9 -8.80 -6.89 6.95
C ALA A 9 -10.19 -6.51 7.50
N GLY A 10 -11.24 -6.82 6.73
CA GLY A 10 -12.62 -6.64 7.18
C GLY A 10 -12.91 -7.51 8.42
N ALA A 11 -13.82 -7.05 9.29
CA ALA A 11 -14.32 -7.82 10.42
C ALA A 11 -15.12 -9.04 9.91
N GLY A 12 -14.44 -10.14 9.62
CA GLY A 12 -15.07 -11.36 9.07
C GLY A 12 -14.21 -12.22 8.15
N GLY A 13 -12.97 -11.83 7.84
CA GLY A 13 -11.98 -12.71 7.21
C GLY A 13 -11.96 -12.74 5.67
N LEU A 14 -12.84 -12.00 4.99
CA LEU A 14 -12.68 -11.71 3.56
C LEU A 14 -11.98 -10.36 3.41
N ALA A 15 -10.82 -10.38 2.76
CA ALA A 15 -10.10 -9.16 2.44
C ALA A 15 -10.85 -8.40 1.32
N GLU A 16 -11.24 -7.16 1.59
CA GLU A 16 -11.71 -6.26 0.53
C GLU A 16 -10.50 -5.67 -0.17
N TRP A 17 -10.47 -5.80 -1.49
CA TRP A 17 -9.38 -5.34 -2.33
C TRP A 17 -9.77 -4.05 -3.03
N VAL A 18 -8.92 -3.03 -2.91
CA VAL A 18 -9.08 -1.73 -3.56
C VAL A 18 -7.87 -1.47 -4.45
N LEU A 19 -8.13 -1.04 -5.68
CA LEU A 19 -7.10 -0.52 -6.57
C LEU A 19 -6.96 0.98 -6.34
N MET A 20 -5.75 1.44 -6.02
CA MET A 20 -5.44 2.86 -5.83
C MET A 20 -4.40 3.31 -6.85
N GLU A 21 -4.66 4.43 -7.51
CA GLU A 21 -3.71 5.07 -8.42
C GLU A 21 -3.07 6.29 -7.73
N LEU A 22 -1.75 6.30 -7.67
CA LEU A 22 -0.95 7.38 -7.10
C LEU A 22 -0.16 8.10 -8.21
N GLN A 23 0.01 9.41 -8.04
CA GLN A 23 0.90 10.19 -8.89
C GLN A 23 2.34 10.06 -8.40
N GLY A 24 3.28 9.91 -9.34
CA GLY A 24 4.71 9.66 -9.06
C GLY A 24 5.18 8.27 -9.49
N GLU A 25 6.31 7.87 -8.91
CA GLU A 25 7.02 6.61 -9.13
C GLU A 25 7.32 5.94 -7.77
N ILE A 26 7.32 4.60 -7.74
CA ILE A 26 7.77 3.82 -6.58
C ILE A 26 8.96 3.01 -7.06
N GLU A 27 10.05 3.07 -6.32
CA GLU A 27 11.27 2.31 -6.58
C GLU A 27 11.58 1.42 -5.38
N ALA A 28 11.88 0.15 -5.65
CA ALA A 28 12.43 -0.73 -4.62
C ALA A 28 13.90 -0.35 -4.37
N ARG A 29 14.32 -0.33 -3.11
CA ARG A 29 15.73 -0.08 -2.76
C ARG A 29 16.63 -1.23 -3.21
N TYR A 30 16.10 -2.47 -3.20
CA TYR A 30 16.83 -3.67 -3.60
C TYR A 30 16.26 -4.28 -4.89
N SER A 31 17.03 -5.15 -5.51
CA SER A 31 16.71 -5.80 -6.79
C SER A 31 15.56 -6.80 -6.74
N THR A 32 14.95 -7.02 -5.57
CA THR A 32 13.80 -7.91 -5.38
C THR A 32 12.51 -7.40 -6.04
N GLY A 33 12.47 -6.13 -6.45
CA GLY A 33 11.31 -5.53 -7.13
C GLY A 33 10.10 -5.33 -6.22
N LEU A 34 9.04 -4.72 -6.74
CA LEU A 34 7.84 -4.35 -5.96
C LEU A 34 6.68 -5.36 -6.10
N ALA A 35 6.64 -6.11 -7.20
CA ALA A 35 5.52 -6.98 -7.52
C ALA A 35 5.40 -8.11 -6.50
N GLY A 36 4.22 -8.23 -5.87
CA GLY A 36 3.94 -9.27 -4.87
C GLY A 36 4.54 -9.01 -3.49
N ASN A 37 5.29 -7.91 -3.31
CA ASN A 37 5.86 -7.53 -2.01
C ASN A 37 4.94 -6.56 -1.26
N LEU A 38 4.93 -6.66 0.07
CA LEU A 38 4.21 -5.73 0.94
C LEU A 38 4.99 -4.40 1.00
N LEU A 39 4.39 -3.34 0.46
CA LEU A 39 4.95 -1.98 0.49
C LEU A 39 4.89 -1.35 1.89
N GLY A 40 3.84 -1.66 2.65
CA GLY A 40 3.58 -1.07 3.95
C GLY A 40 2.10 -1.01 4.26
N ASP A 41 1.76 -0.25 5.30
CA ASP A 41 0.40 -0.07 5.78
C ASP A 41 -0.14 1.29 5.35
N LEU A 42 -1.40 1.32 4.91
CA LEU A 42 -2.10 2.55 4.56
C LEU A 42 -3.06 2.92 5.69
N HIS A 43 -2.83 4.08 6.31
CA HIS A 43 -3.66 4.59 7.40
C HIS A 43 -4.58 5.70 6.91
N TYR A 44 -5.87 5.56 7.23
CA TYR A 44 -6.89 6.59 7.02
C TYR A 44 -7.21 7.25 8.34
N THR A 45 -7.14 8.57 8.41
CA THR A 45 -7.57 9.33 9.59
C THR A 45 -8.99 9.84 9.43
N THR A 46 -9.65 10.14 10.54
CA THR A 46 -11.02 10.70 10.56
C THR A 46 -11.12 12.09 9.91
N GLU A 47 -10.01 12.78 9.80
CA GLU A 47 -9.88 14.09 9.16
C GLU A 47 -9.67 13.98 7.63
N GLY A 48 -9.61 12.75 7.09
CA GLY A 48 -9.46 12.50 5.66
C GLY A 48 -8.00 12.49 5.16
N TYR A 49 -7.02 12.46 6.06
CA TYR A 49 -5.62 12.28 5.66
C TYR A 49 -5.30 10.80 5.42
N ILE A 50 -4.49 10.55 4.41
CA ILE A 50 -3.99 9.22 4.07
C ILE A 50 -2.47 9.24 4.25
N GLY A 51 -1.97 8.33 5.09
CA GLY A 51 -0.53 8.13 5.31
C GLY A 51 -0.11 6.71 4.92
N LEU A 52 0.91 6.59 4.08
CA LEU A 52 1.56 5.31 3.79
C LEU A 52 2.78 5.14 4.72
N GLN A 53 2.75 4.10 5.54
CA GLN A 53 3.86 3.74 6.41
C GLN A 53 4.68 2.62 5.77
N VAL A 54 5.89 2.94 5.30
CA VAL A 54 6.80 1.97 4.68
C VAL A 54 7.84 1.44 5.68
N PRO A 55 8.18 0.14 5.65
CA PRO A 55 9.24 -0.41 6.48
C PRO A 55 10.62 0.05 5.97
N ILE A 56 11.52 0.36 6.91
CA ILE A 56 12.88 0.86 6.65
C ILE A 56 13.80 -0.11 5.89
N HIS A 57 13.42 -1.38 5.74
CA HIS A 57 14.22 -2.45 5.14
C HIS A 57 13.61 -3.04 3.86
N MET A 58 12.78 -2.28 3.14
CA MET A 58 12.24 -2.69 1.84
C MET A 58 13.28 -2.63 0.73
#